data_AF-A0A9E2SB27-F1
#
_entry.id   AF-A0A9E2SB27-F1
#
_cell.length_a   1.000
_cell.length_b   1.000
_cell.length_c   1.000
_cell.angle_alpha   90.00
_cell.angle_beta   90.00
_cell.angle_gamma   90.00
#
_symmetry.space_group_name_H-M   'P 1'
#
loop_
_entity.id
_entity.type
_entity.pdbx_description
1 polymer ?
#
loop_
_entity_poly.entity_id
_entity_poly.type
_entity_poly.pdbx_seq_one_letter_code
_entity_poly.pdbx_strand_id
1 'polypeptide(L)' 'MSKKNLTTEKSAKKTLRTQIENKLFSAFEDLKSIVGEKKFSRHVKKASKILAAGAKDPKPKKVKKAAKPTKAAKAAEHVS' A
#
# COMPACT_ATOMS: atom_id res chain seq x y z
N MET A 1 -31.83 7.28 -13.70
CA MET A 1 -31.80 6.45 -12.47
C MET A 1 -30.63 5.45 -12.55
N SER A 2 -29.41 5.79 -12.09
CA SER A 2 -28.27 4.85 -12.17
C SER A 2 -27.24 5.05 -11.05
N LYS A 3 -27.53 4.58 -9.83
CA LYS A 3 -26.58 4.52 -8.71
C LYS A 3 -26.67 3.20 -7.90
N LYS A 4 -26.81 2.04 -8.55
CA LYS A 4 -26.96 0.74 -7.84
C LYS A 4 -25.73 -0.18 -7.81
N ASN A 5 -24.63 0.12 -8.50
CA ASN A 5 -23.50 -0.84 -8.59
C ASN A 5 -22.28 -0.51 -7.69
N LEU A 6 -22.28 0.59 -6.93
CA LEU A 6 -21.10 1.04 -6.19
C LEU A 6 -20.91 0.40 -4.80
N THR A 7 -21.95 -0.23 -4.25
CA THR A 7 -21.95 -0.75 -2.87
C THR A 7 -21.38 -2.17 -2.80
N THR A 8 -21.71 -3.03 -3.77
CA THR A 8 -21.28 -4.44 -3.84
C THR A 8 -19.78 -4.60 -4.12
N GLU A 9 -19.21 -3.71 -4.92
CA GLU A 9 -17.77 -3.76 -5.22
C GLU A 9 -16.88 -3.32 -4.05
N LYS A 10 -17.35 -2.37 -3.24
CA LYS A 10 -16.62 -1.89 -2.06
C LYS A 10 -16.54 -2.98 -0.99
N SER A 11 -17.60 -3.78 -0.82
CA SER A 11 -17.60 -4.91 0.11
C SER A 11 -16.66 -6.03 -0.39
N ALA A 12 -16.73 -6.40 -1.67
CA ALA A 12 -15.86 -7.44 -2.24
C ALA A 12 -14.35 -7.11 -2.09
N LYS A 13 -13.96 -5.87 -2.35
CA LYS A 13 -12.57 -5.41 -2.17
C LYS A 13 -12.11 -5.46 -0.71
N LYS A 14 -13.02 -5.18 0.23
CA LYS A 14 -12.73 -5.26 1.67
C LYS A 14 -12.57 -6.72 2.10
N THR A 15 -13.46 -7.60 1.64
CA THR A 15 -13.39 -9.05 1.89
C THR A 15 -12.08 -9.65 1.38
N LEU A 16 -11.70 -9.35 0.13
CA LEU A 16 -10.46 -9.84 -0.47
C LEU A 16 -9.23 -9.36 0.32
N ARG A 17 -9.22 -8.09 0.78
CA ARG A 17 -8.15 -7.59 1.65
C ARG A 17 -8.06 -8.35 2.96
N THR A 18 -9.18 -8.56 3.65
CA THR A 18 -9.21 -9.29 4.92
C THR A 18 -8.74 -10.74 4.75
N GLN A 19 -9.14 -11.42 3.68
CA GLN A 19 -8.66 -12.77 3.39
C GLN A 19 -7.15 -12.81 3.16
N ILE A 20 -6.58 -11.84 2.44
CA ILE A 20 -5.12 -11.74 2.25
C ILE A 20 -4.43 -11.40 3.58
N GLU A 21 -4.99 -10.49 4.39
CA GLU A 21 -4.44 -10.19 5.72
C GLU A 21 -4.34 -11.45 6.58
N ASN A 22 -5.41 -12.24 6.69
CA ASN A 22 -5.40 -13.46 7.49
C ASN A 22 -4.37 -14.47 6.98
N LYS A 23 -4.28 -14.67 5.65
CA LYS A 23 -3.28 -15.56 5.06
C LYS A 23 -1.85 -15.10 5.34
N LEU A 24 -1.58 -13.81 5.23
CA LEU A 24 -0.26 -13.24 5.54
C LEU A 24 0.06 -13.31 7.04
N PHE A 25 -0.93 -13.13 7.91
CA PHE A 25 -0.75 -13.29 9.36
C PHE A 25 -0.34 -14.71 9.71
N SER A 26 -1.03 -15.71 9.17
CA SER A 26 -0.72 -17.13 9.42
C SER A 26 0.57 -17.59 8.75
N ALA A 27 0.86 -17.14 7.52
CA ALA A 27 2.05 -17.57 6.79
C ALA A 27 3.37 -17.02 7.36
N PHE A 28 3.31 -15.91 8.09
CA PHE A 28 4.48 -15.20 8.61
C PHE A 28 4.41 -14.99 10.12
N GLU A 29 3.80 -15.93 10.84
CA GLU A 29 3.66 -15.84 12.30
C GLU A 29 5.02 -15.73 13.00
N ASP A 30 6.03 -16.46 12.53
CA ASP A 30 7.39 -16.41 13.06
C ASP A 30 8.03 -15.01 12.92
N LEU A 31 7.66 -14.26 11.87
CA LEU A 31 8.16 -12.89 11.70
C LEU A 31 7.54 -11.93 12.73
N LYS A 32 6.37 -12.25 13.28
CA LYS A 32 5.69 -11.41 14.28
C LYS A 32 6.55 -11.22 15.53
N SER A 33 7.24 -12.27 15.98
CA SER A 33 8.12 -12.22 17.15
C SER A 33 9.41 -11.43 16.87
N ILE A 34 9.95 -11.54 15.64
CA ILE A 34 11.20 -10.89 15.24
C ILE A 34 11.03 -9.38 15.02
N VAL A 35 10.02 -8.96 14.22
CA VAL A 35 9.81 -7.54 13.91
C VAL A 35 8.90 -6.82 14.92
N GLY A 36 8.21 -7.57 15.77
CA GLY A 36 7.27 -7.07 16.75
C GLY A 36 5.86 -6.81 16.18
N GLU A 37 4.84 -7.07 16.99
CA GLU A 37 3.43 -7.08 16.60
C GLU A 37 2.96 -5.80 15.89
N LYS A 38 3.36 -4.63 16.41
CA LYS A 38 2.96 -3.34 15.84
C LYS A 38 3.52 -3.11 14.43
N LYS A 39 4.78 -3.49 14.19
CA LYS A 39 5.42 -3.35 12.86
C LYS A 39 4.86 -4.42 11.93
N PHE A 40 4.79 -5.67 12.39
CA PHE A 40 4.22 -6.77 11.65
C PHE A 40 2.81 -6.46 11.12
N SER A 41 1.89 -6.04 12.01
CA SER A 41 0.52 -5.66 11.63
C SER A 41 0.50 -4.53 10.59
N ARG A 42 1.38 -3.52 10.72
CA ARG A 42 1.50 -2.43 9.73
C ARG A 42 1.96 -2.94 8.37
N HIS A 43 2.91 -3.87 8.32
CA HIS A 43 3.43 -4.44 7.08
C HIS A 43 2.40 -5.35 6.41
N VAL A 44 1.73 -6.22 7.17
CA VAL A 44 0.67 -7.08 6.64
C VAL A 44 -0.46 -6.25 6.02
N LYS A 45 -0.96 -5.23 6.72
CA LYS A 45 -2.00 -4.32 6.18
C LYS A 45 -1.56 -3.63 4.88
N LYS A 46 -0.30 -3.21 4.79
CA LYS A 46 0.26 -2.61 3.56
C LYS A 46 0.32 -3.62 2.43
N ALA A 47 0.84 -4.81 2.67
CA ALA A 47 0.96 -5.88 1.68
C ALA A 47 -0.44 -6.28 1.16
N SER A 48 -1.40 -6.52 2.06
CA SER A 48 -2.78 -6.85 1.66
C SER A 48 -3.43 -5.76 0.82
N LYS A 49 -3.18 -4.48 1.13
CA LYS A 49 -3.69 -3.37 0.31
C LYS A 49 -3.09 -3.36 -1.10
N ILE A 50 -1.80 -3.63 -1.24
CA ILE A 50 -1.08 -3.66 -2.51
C ILE A 50 -1.53 -4.86 -3.35
N LEU A 51 -1.54 -6.06 -2.76
CA LEU A 51 -1.94 -7.30 -3.41
C LEU A 51 -3.40 -7.25 -3.87
N ALA A 52 -4.30 -6.78 -3.00
CA ALA A 52 -5.71 -6.59 -3.37
C ALA A 52 -5.92 -5.53 -4.46
N ALA A 53 -5.02 -4.56 -4.59
CA ALA A 53 -5.07 -3.58 -5.67
C ALA A 53 -4.57 -4.18 -7.00
N GLY A 54 -3.46 -4.92 -6.97
CA GLY A 54 -2.92 -5.60 -8.16
C GLY A 54 -3.82 -6.72 -8.69
N ALA A 55 -4.51 -7.44 -7.80
CA ALA A 55 -5.46 -8.48 -8.19
C ALA A 55 -6.71 -7.93 -8.90
N LYS A 56 -7.12 -6.69 -8.59
CA LYS A 56 -8.28 -6.05 -9.21
C LYS A 56 -7.92 -5.30 -10.49
N ASP A 57 -6.76 -4.65 -10.50
CA ASP A 57 -6.27 -3.86 -11.63
C ASP A 57 -4.90 -4.41 -12.06
N PRO A 58 -4.85 -5.39 -12.98
CA PRO A 58 -3.59 -6.03 -13.40
C PRO A 58 -2.67 -5.11 -14.21
N LYS A 59 -3.13 -3.92 -14.59
CA LYS A 59 -2.31 -2.94 -15.31
C LYS A 59 -1.37 -2.23 -14.33
N PRO A 60 -0.04 -2.36 -14.49
CA PRO A 60 0.91 -1.63 -13.64
C PRO A 60 0.74 -0.13 -13.88
N LYS A 61 0.32 0.61 -12.83
CA LYS A 61 0.38 2.08 -12.87
C LYS A 61 1.85 2.47 -12.93
N LYS A 62 2.26 3.14 -14.01
CA LYS A 62 3.61 3.70 -14.19
C LYS A 62 4.00 4.46 -12.92
N VAL A 63 4.98 3.95 -12.21
CA VAL A 63 5.48 4.55 -10.97
C VAL A 63 6.14 5.86 -11.38
N LYS A 64 5.49 7.01 -11.15
CA LYS A 64 6.15 8.30 -11.28
C LYS A 64 7.23 8.33 -10.19
N LYS A 65 8.50 8.18 -10.59
CA LYS A 65 9.65 8.37 -9.70
C LYS A 65 9.44 9.71 -9.00
N ALA A 66 9.38 9.69 -7.67
CA ALA A 66 9.35 10.91 -6.89
C ALA A 66 10.64 11.67 -7.19
N ALA A 67 10.53 12.75 -7.97
CA ALA A 67 11.59 13.72 -8.13
C ALA A 67 11.83 14.30 -6.73
N LYS A 68 12.92 13.90 -6.09
CA LYS A 68 13.39 14.58 -4.89
C LYS A 68 13.79 16.00 -5.31
N PRO A 69 13.22 17.07 -4.73
CA PRO A 69 13.79 18.40 -4.89
C PRO A 69 15.09 18.43 -4.09
N THR A 70 16.23 18.35 -4.76
CA THR A 70 17.52 18.69 -4.15
C THR A 70 17.51 20.20 -3.90
N LYS A 71 17.27 20.54 -2.64
CA LYS A 71 17.38 21.90 -2.07
C LYS A 71 18.86 22.30 -1.98
N ALA A 72 19.53 22.39 -3.13
CA ALA A 72 20.95 22.76 -3.22
C ALA A 72 21.23 23.88 -4.25
N ALA A 73 20.22 24.38 -4.98
CA ALA A 73 20.42 25.39 -6.03
C ALA A 73 19.99 26.82 -5.66
N LYS A 74 19.90 27.17 -4.37
CA LYS A 74 19.51 28.55 -3.95
C LYS A 74 20.44 29.20 -2.92
N ALA A 75 21.70 28.74 -2.85
CA ALA A 75 22.71 29.30 -1.94
C ALA A 75 23.93 29.91 -2.66
N ALA A 76 23.92 30.01 -4.00
CA ALA A 76 25.08 30.49 -4.78
C ALA A 76 24.85 31.83 -5.51
N GLU A 77 23.84 32.62 -5.12
CA GLU A 77 23.61 33.95 -5.73
C GLU A 77 23.43 35.05 -4.67
N HIS A 78 24.18 34.96 -3.56
CA HIS A 78 24.27 36.09 -2.62
C HIS A 78 25.58 36.11 -1.80
N VAL A 79 26.73 35.80 -2.40
CA VAL A 79 28.04 36.26 -1.92
C VAL A 79 28.98 36.44 -3.12
N SER A 80 29.57 37.63 -3.17
CA SER A 80 30.55 38.19 -4.12
C SER A 80 30.00 38.79 -5.41
#